data_AF-A0A699XWA8-F1
#
_entry.id   AF-A0A699XWA8-F1
#
_cell.length_a   1.000
_cell.length_b   1.000
_cell.length_c   1.000
_cell.angle_alpha   90.00
_cell.angle_beta   90.00
_cell.angle_gamma   90.00
#
_symmetry.space_group_name_H-M   'P 1'
#
loop_
_entity.id
_entity.type
_entity.pdbx_description
1 polymer ?
#
loop_
_entity_poly.entity_id
_entity_poly.type
_entity_poly.pdbx_seq_one_letter_code
_entity_poly.pdbx_strand_id
1 'polypeptide(L)'
;RLFLDFDMMASPNYAIQIYDGDGSAYNSTGPAGSAEAEHEFAAYFDNLGLNHTEIEFDGRSDYGPFLEAGIAAGGIAGGAE
;
A
#
# COMPACT_ATOMS: atom_id res chain seq x y z
N ARG A 1 -9.09 -2.16 -12.84
CA ARG A 1 -9.40 -3.26 -11.89
C ARG A 1 -8.34 -3.15 -10.82
N LEU A 2 -8.72 -3.16 -9.55
CA LEU A 2 -7.83 -2.89 -8.42
C LEU A 2 -8.06 -3.96 -7.35
N PHE A 3 -6.98 -4.56 -6.87
CA PHE A 3 -6.97 -5.37 -5.65
C PHE A 3 -6.51 -4.47 -4.49
N LEU A 4 -7.17 -4.55 -3.34
CA LEU A 4 -6.78 -3.81 -2.14
C LEU A 4 -6.52 -4.80 -1.03
N ASP A 5 -5.30 -4.75 -0.52
CA ASP A 5 -4.83 -5.59 0.56
C ASP A 5 -4.85 -4.86 1.90
N PHE A 6 -5.22 -5.56 2.96
CA PHE A 6 -5.34 -4.99 4.30
C PHE A 6 -4.78 -5.98 5.31
N ASP A 7 -3.47 -5.90 5.56
CA ASP A 7 -2.77 -6.89 6.36
C ASP A 7 -2.36 -6.34 7.73
N MET A 8 -2.49 -7.20 8.76
CA MET A 8 -2.08 -6.93 10.13
C MET A 8 -2.57 -5.59 10.72
N MET A 9 -3.81 -5.20 10.41
CA MET A 9 -4.43 -3.91 10.78
C MET A 9 -4.71 -3.70 12.28
N ALA A 10 -4.38 -4.66 13.14
CA ALA A 10 -4.70 -4.64 14.56
C ALA A 10 -3.47 -4.66 15.48
N SER A 11 -2.32 -4.15 15.00
CA SER A 11 -1.13 -4.00 15.84
C SER A 11 -1.43 -3.09 17.05
N PRO A 12 -1.05 -3.50 18.28
CA PRO A 12 -1.25 -2.67 19.47
C PRO A 12 -0.35 -1.42 19.49
N ASN A 13 0.69 -1.38 18.65
CA ASN A 13 1.55 -0.22 18.43
C ASN A 13 1.71 -0.01 16.92
N TYR A 14 0.63 0.48 16.30
CA TYR A 14 0.53 0.54 14.85
C TYR A 14 1.24 1.77 14.26
N ALA A 15 1.61 1.64 12.99
CA ALA A 15 1.83 2.75 12.07
C ALA A 15 0.84 2.60 10.91
N ILE A 16 0.45 3.70 10.28
CA ILE A 16 -0.31 3.66 9.04
C ILE A 16 0.70 3.53 7.90
N GLN A 17 0.81 2.33 7.34
CA GLN A 17 1.73 2.04 6.25
C GLN A 17 0.93 1.87 4.97
N ILE A 18 1.30 2.56 3.90
CA ILE A 18 0.64 2.52 2.59
C ILE A 18 1.62 1.88 1.60
N TYR A 19 1.18 0.93 0.77
CA TYR A 19 2.05 0.39 -0.26
C TYR A 19 2.40 1.47 -1.31
N ASP A 20 3.70 1.62 -1.59
CA ASP A 20 4.30 2.52 -2.57
C ASP A 20 3.92 2.07 -4.00
N GLY A 21 2.83 2.63 -4.49
CA GLY A 21 2.22 2.30 -5.77
C GLY A 21 2.93 2.95 -6.94
N ASP A 22 3.41 4.18 -6.77
CA ASP A 22 4.10 4.95 -7.78
C ASP A 22 5.62 4.67 -7.83
N GLY A 23 6.16 4.03 -6.80
CA GLY A 23 7.57 3.64 -6.67
C GLY A 23 8.47 4.78 -6.23
N SER A 24 7.92 5.87 -5.69
CA SER A 24 8.66 7.08 -5.32
C SER A 24 9.57 6.89 -4.11
N ALA A 25 9.26 5.96 -3.20
CA ALA A 25 10.06 5.66 -2.03
C ALA A 25 11.06 4.52 -2.26
N TYR A 26 10.65 3.48 -2.99
CA TYR A 26 11.43 2.23 -3.09
C TYR A 26 11.97 1.95 -4.50
N ASN A 27 11.75 2.83 -5.47
CA ASN A 27 12.14 2.66 -6.88
C ASN A 27 11.56 1.38 -7.54
N SER A 28 10.40 0.93 -7.07
CA SER A 28 9.67 -0.24 -7.57
C SER A 28 8.20 0.12 -7.73
N THR A 29 7.76 0.35 -8.97
CA THR A 29 6.40 0.79 -9.27
C THR A 29 5.46 -0.40 -9.50
N GLY A 30 4.23 -0.31 -8.95
CA GLY A 30 3.17 -1.29 -9.22
C GLY A 30 2.56 -1.18 -10.62
N PRO A 31 1.69 -2.11 -11.04
CA PRO A 31 0.91 -1.98 -12.28
C PRO A 31 0.03 -0.72 -12.30
N ALA A 32 -0.28 -0.20 -13.50
CA ALA A 32 -1.08 1.01 -13.66
C ALA A 32 -2.43 0.93 -12.90
N GLY A 33 -2.68 1.88 -12.00
CA GLY A 33 -3.76 1.83 -11.00
C GLY A 33 -3.24 1.77 -9.56
N SER A 34 -2.01 1.30 -9.34
CA SER A 34 -1.40 1.21 -8.00
C SER A 34 -1.06 2.57 -7.41
N ALA A 35 -0.49 3.47 -8.21
CA ALA A 35 -0.19 4.86 -7.82
C ALA A 35 -1.46 5.62 -7.39
N GLU A 36 -2.58 5.38 -8.08
CA GLU A 36 -3.86 5.98 -7.71
C GLU A 36 -4.38 5.42 -6.38
N ALA A 37 -4.18 4.13 -6.09
CA ALA A 37 -4.57 3.55 -4.81
C ALA A 37 -3.78 4.14 -3.64
N GLU A 38 -2.47 4.27 -3.80
CA GLU A 38 -1.59 4.95 -2.84
C GLU A 38 -2.05 6.39 -2.60
N HIS A 39 -2.26 7.16 -3.67
CA HIS A 39 -2.68 8.55 -3.58
C HIS A 39 -3.99 8.72 -2.82
N GLU A 40 -4.99 7.88 -3.08
CA GLU A 40 -6.29 7.93 -2.40
C GLU A 40 -6.16 7.63 -0.90
N PHE A 41 -5.29 6.70 -0.49
CA PHE A 41 -5.04 6.45 0.93
C PHE A 41 -4.27 7.59 1.59
N ALA A 42 -3.22 8.10 0.95
CA ALA A 42 -2.45 9.22 1.47
C ALA A 42 -3.36 10.44 1.67
N ALA A 43 -4.14 10.81 0.65
CA ALA A 43 -5.11 11.90 0.72
C ALA A 43 -6.16 11.69 1.82
N TYR A 44 -6.62 10.45 2.03
CA TYR A 44 -7.57 10.12 3.10
C TYR A 44 -6.97 10.36 4.49
N PHE A 45 -5.74 9.90 4.75
CA PHE A 45 -5.10 10.08 6.06
C PHE A 45 -4.63 11.52 6.30
N ASP A 46 -4.17 12.21 5.27
CA ASP A 46 -3.86 13.65 5.31
C ASP A 46 -5.08 14.48 5.74
N ASN A 47 -6.26 14.17 5.18
CA ASN A 47 -7.51 14.84 5.55
C ASN A 47 -7.89 14.60 7.02
N LEU A 48 -7.57 13.43 7.56
CA LEU A 48 -7.76 13.12 8.97
C LEU A 48 -6.65 13.71 9.88
N GLY A 49 -5.60 14.30 9.32
CA GLY A 49 -4.43 14.77 10.06
C GLY A 49 -3.64 13.64 10.72
N LEU A 50 -3.67 12.45 10.12
CA LEU A 50 -2.95 11.27 10.60
C LEU A 50 -1.69 11.04 9.77
N ASN A 51 -0.55 10.89 10.43
CA ASN A 51 0.70 10.56 9.75
C ASN A 51 0.63 9.14 9.18
N HIS A 52 1.17 8.98 7.98
CA HIS A 52 1.40 7.70 7.33
C HIS A 52 2.83 7.59 6.82
N THR A 53 3.24 6.39 6.43
CA THR A 53 4.51 6.10 5.76
C THR A 53 4.24 5.21 4.55
N GLU A 54 5.16 5.23 3.59
CA GLU A 54 5.17 4.29 2.47
C GLU A 54 5.91 3.00 2.87
N ILE A 55 5.54 1.87 2.24
CA ILE A 55 6.18 0.56 2.35
C ILE A 55 6.28 -0.11 0.97
N GLU A 56 7.30 -0.95 0.77
CA GLU A 56 7.54 -1.63 -0.51
C GLU A 56 6.54 -2.78 -0.76
N PHE A 57 6.25 -3.06 -2.03
CA PHE A 57 5.70 -4.35 -2.44
C PHE A 57 6.79 -5.45 -2.41
N ASP A 58 7.12 -5.94 -1.23
CA ASP A 58 8.16 -6.96 -1.01
C ASP A 58 7.77 -8.41 -1.37
N GLY A 59 6.49 -8.63 -1.70
CA GLY A 59 5.92 -9.91 -2.12
C GLY A 59 5.46 -10.84 -0.99
N ARG A 60 5.42 -10.37 0.27
CA ARG A 60 5.05 -11.22 1.42
C ARG A 60 3.57 -11.28 1.77
N SER A 61 2.70 -10.55 1.08
CA SER A 61 1.24 -10.59 1.31
C SER A 61 0.42 -10.91 0.05
N ASP A 62 -0.91 -10.94 0.18
CA ASP A 62 -1.84 -11.47 -0.82
C ASP A 62 -1.86 -10.67 -2.13
N TYR A 63 -1.32 -9.44 -2.13
CA TYR A 63 -1.14 -8.65 -3.35
C TYR A 63 -0.15 -9.28 -4.35
N GLY A 64 0.79 -10.13 -3.90
CA GLY A 64 1.89 -10.66 -4.72
C GLY A 64 1.43 -11.33 -6.03
N PRO A 65 0.55 -12.35 -5.98
CA PRO A 65 0.03 -12.99 -7.19
C PRO A 65 -0.74 -12.05 -8.13
N PHE A 66 -1.32 -10.96 -7.62
CA PHE A 66 -2.00 -9.96 -8.46
C PHE A 66 -0.99 -9.09 -9.21
N LEU A 67 0.08 -8.66 -8.54
CA LEU A 67 1.19 -7.95 -9.17
C LEU A 67 1.82 -8.79 -10.28
N GLU A 68 2.08 -10.07 -10.03
CA GLU A 68 2.62 -11.02 -11.02
C GLU A 68 1.71 -11.16 -12.26
N ALA A 69 0.39 -11.06 -12.08
CA ALA A 69 -0.60 -11.09 -13.14
C ALA A 69 -0.79 -9.72 -13.84
N GLY A 70 -0.04 -8.68 -13.45
CA GLY A 70 -0.18 -7.32 -13.97
C GLY A 70 -1.47 -6.63 -13.55
N ILE A 71 -2.08 -7.06 -12.45
CA ILE A 71 -3.28 -6.46 -11.86
C ILE A 71 -2.81 -5.42 -10.86
N ALA A 72 -3.33 -4.19 -10.98
CA ALA A 72 -3.06 -3.13 -10.01
C ALA A 72 -3.44 -3.58 -8.60
N ALA A 73 -2.52 -3.38 -7.68
CA ALA A 73 -2.72 -3.62 -6.26
C ALA A 73 -2.32 -2.39 -5.44
N GLY A 74 -2.89 -2.27 -4.26
CA GLY A 74 -2.52 -1.28 -3.25
C GLY A 74 -3.05 -1.76 -1.92
N GLY A 75 -2.95 -0.94 -0.87
CA GLY A 75 -3.40 -1.37 0.43
C GLY A 75 -2.73 -0.63 1.57
N ILE A 76 -3.09 -1.05 2.77
CA ILE A 76 -2.50 -0.53 4.00
C ILE A 76 -2.13 -1.67 4.95
N ALA A 77 -1.06 -1.46 5.71
CA ALA A 77 -0.61 -2.36 6.77
C ALA A 77 -0.49 -1.62 8.11
N GLY A 78 -0.63 -2.38 9.20
CA GLY A 78 -0.63 -1.86 10.57
C GLY A 78 0.67 -2.05 11.36
N GLY A 79 1.79 -2.45 10.74
CA GLY A 79 3.07 -2.69 11.42
C GLY A 79 3.72 -4.06 11.17
N ALA A 80 3.51 -4.65 10.00
CA ALA A 80 4.06 -5.97 9.61
C ALA A 80 5.17 -5.91 8.55
N GLU A 81 5.34 -4.73 7.96
CA GLU A 81 6.10 -4.47 6.74
C GLU A 81 7.29 -3.55 7.00
#